data_AF-A0A958Q742-F1
#
_entry.id   AF-A0A958Q742-F1
#
_cell.length_a   1.000
_cell.length_b   1.000
_cell.length_c   1.000
_cell.angle_alpha   90.00
_cell.angle_beta   90.00
_cell.angle_gamma   90.00
#
_symmetry.space_group_name_H-M   'P 1'
#
loop_
_entity.id
_entity.type
_entity.pdbx_description
1 polymer ?
#
loop_
_entity_poly.entity_id
_entity_poly.type
_entity_poly.pdbx_seq_one_letter_code
_entity_poly.pdbx_strand_id
1 'polypeptide(L)'
;MALRLLSLSFFLFFSSILSGCSLLPWGDVSPKKPVVVATSYEGVSASDQKPPFILEVLDDANDGGRFLVLVSLRAKTNWPAQEIGLRLLGLHEGKIVERNEYSVAELLDEVEGDPEVAMLEEGEDYELVLSTDAKEVTDYQVELFWGQEAKTLFAKNAERGELRLENVRIAQLRTGCPGAECVAQFQIEAELLNETQALIDETVLLIRFFDTITGVQMTHEERVSLGKLGLEPERARAIRLLIDSPSNDDEGTPKYRPQLSLLALK
;
A
#
# COMPACT_ATOMS: atom_id res chain seq x y z
N MET A 1 16.91 0.05 72.24
CA MET A 1 16.67 -1.23 72.97
C MET A 1 15.33 -1.76 72.47
N ALA A 2 15.18 -2.90 71.80
CA ALA A 2 16.03 -4.08 71.65
C ALA A 2 15.89 -4.72 70.25
N LEU A 3 16.98 -5.36 69.84
CA LEU A 3 17.18 -6.30 68.73
C LEU A 3 16.20 -7.48 68.72
N ARG A 4 15.93 -8.03 67.52
CA ARG A 4 16.01 -9.48 67.14
C ARG A 4 15.67 -9.60 65.63
N LEU A 5 16.59 -9.86 64.71
CA LEU A 5 17.34 -11.10 64.36
C LEU A 5 16.47 -12.28 63.85
N LEU A 6 16.74 -12.62 62.59
CA LEU A 6 16.79 -13.95 61.95
C LEU A 6 15.49 -14.74 61.75
N SER A 7 15.18 -15.08 60.49
CA SER A 7 15.53 -16.43 59.98
C SER A 7 15.46 -16.51 58.45
N LEU A 8 16.60 -16.83 57.87
CA LEU A 8 16.77 -17.44 56.55
C LEU A 8 15.86 -18.67 56.43
N SER A 9 15.20 -18.86 55.28
CA SER A 9 14.79 -20.19 54.82
C SER A 9 14.87 -20.24 53.30
N PHE A 10 16.01 -20.77 52.89
CA PHE A 10 16.35 -21.26 51.57
C PHE A 10 15.49 -22.52 51.30
N PHE A 11 14.63 -22.51 50.30
CA PHE A 11 14.15 -23.75 49.67
C PHE A 11 14.24 -23.60 48.16
N LEU A 12 15.37 -24.09 47.65
CA LEU A 12 15.56 -24.46 46.26
C LEU A 12 14.62 -25.64 45.96
N PHE A 13 13.56 -25.42 45.19
CA PHE A 13 12.91 -26.49 44.45
C PHE A 13 13.34 -26.39 42.99
N PHE A 14 14.35 -27.21 42.67
CA PHE A 14 14.68 -27.65 41.32
C PHE A 14 13.48 -28.45 40.78
N SER A 15 12.63 -27.83 39.96
CA SER A 15 11.72 -28.58 39.10
C SER A 15 12.36 -28.73 37.73
N SER A 16 12.80 -29.97 37.49
CA SER A 16 13.39 -30.48 36.26
C SER A 16 12.54 -30.12 35.04
N ILE A 17 13.09 -29.27 34.19
CA ILE A 17 12.62 -29.03 32.83
C ILE A 17 12.89 -30.32 32.05
N LEU A 18 11.85 -31.15 31.87
CA LEU A 18 11.88 -32.24 30.90
C LEU A 18 11.87 -31.63 29.50
N SER A 19 13.07 -31.46 28.99
CA SER A 19 13.44 -31.20 27.61
C SER A 19 12.89 -32.29 26.69
N GLY A 20 11.72 -32.03 26.11
CA GLY A 20 11.21 -32.71 24.93
C GLY A 20 11.36 -31.80 23.72
N CYS A 21 12.58 -31.62 23.22
CA CYS A 21 12.80 -31.02 21.90
C CYS A 21 12.38 -32.04 20.83
N SER A 22 11.12 -31.96 20.41
CA SER A 22 10.65 -32.55 19.17
C SER A 22 11.42 -31.89 18.02
N LEU A 23 12.48 -32.54 17.57
CA LEU A 23 13.12 -32.29 16.28
C LEU A 23 12.09 -32.62 15.20
N LEU A 24 11.17 -31.69 14.94
CA LEU A 24 10.44 -31.69 13.68
C LEU A 24 11.48 -31.50 12.58
N PRO A 25 11.55 -32.37 11.56
CA PRO A 25 12.38 -32.13 10.41
C PRO A 25 11.85 -30.85 9.77
N TRP A 26 12.61 -29.76 9.88
CA TRP A 26 12.46 -28.63 8.99
C TRP A 26 12.81 -29.18 7.62
N GLY A 27 11.76 -29.62 6.90
CA GLY A 27 11.86 -29.88 5.49
C GLY A 27 12.42 -28.62 4.88
N ASP A 28 13.56 -28.78 4.22
CA ASP A 28 14.24 -27.72 3.49
C ASP A 28 13.28 -27.29 2.37
N VAL A 29 12.39 -26.34 2.67
CA VAL A 29 11.54 -25.70 1.68
C VAL A 29 12.50 -24.82 0.89
N SER A 30 13.21 -25.44 -0.05
CA SER A 30 14.00 -24.71 -1.03
C SER A 30 13.07 -23.67 -1.66
N PRO A 31 13.33 -22.36 -1.49
CA PRO A 31 12.51 -21.35 -2.11
C PRO A 31 12.48 -21.63 -3.62
N LYS A 32 11.28 -21.81 -4.17
CA LYS A 32 11.13 -21.93 -5.62
C LYS A 32 11.71 -20.65 -6.23
N LYS A 33 12.65 -20.81 -7.17
CA LYS A 33 13.19 -19.66 -7.89
C LYS A 33 12.03 -18.88 -8.53
N PRO A 34 12.00 -17.54 -8.38
CA PRO A 34 10.96 -16.73 -8.99
C PRO A 34 10.98 -16.91 -10.51
N VAL A 35 9.79 -16.95 -11.11
CA VAL A 35 9.63 -17.07 -12.56
C VAL A 35 9.49 -15.68 -13.15
N VAL A 36 10.55 -15.21 -13.80
CA VAL A 36 10.50 -13.98 -14.61
C VAL A 36 9.96 -14.34 -15.99
N VAL A 37 8.77 -13.84 -16.34
CA VAL A 37 8.17 -14.04 -17.66
C VAL A 37 8.26 -12.73 -18.44
N ALA A 38 9.15 -12.69 -19.43
CA ALA A 38 9.12 -11.64 -20.45
C ALA A 38 8.09 -12.04 -21.52
N THR A 39 6.91 -11.45 -21.51
CA THR A 39 5.88 -11.67 -22.52
C THR A 39 6.03 -10.64 -23.65
N SER A 40 6.07 -11.09 -24.90
CA SER A 40 5.90 -10.23 -26.08
C SER A 40 4.48 -10.42 -26.62
N TYR A 41 3.68 -9.36 -26.71
CA TYR A 41 2.32 -9.46 -27.24
C TYR A 41 2.28 -9.58 -28.76
N GLU A 42 1.35 -10.40 -29.26
CA GLU A 42 1.08 -10.63 -30.69
C GLU A 42 0.57 -9.34 -31.35
N GLY A 43 1.38 -8.76 -32.24
CA GLY A 43 1.01 -7.60 -33.04
C GLY A 43 2.18 -6.93 -33.74
N VAL A 44 3.38 -7.08 -33.17
CA VAL A 44 4.64 -6.83 -33.86
C VAL A 44 5.21 -8.19 -34.20
N SER A 45 5.50 -8.44 -35.48
CA SER A 45 6.14 -9.68 -35.92
C SER A 45 7.39 -9.91 -35.07
N ALA A 46 7.34 -10.91 -34.18
CA ALA A 46 8.41 -11.33 -33.28
C ALA A 46 9.57 -12.00 -34.02
N SER A 47 10.03 -11.36 -35.11
CA SER A 47 11.22 -11.71 -35.86
C SER A 47 12.36 -10.90 -35.26
N ASP A 48 13.14 -11.54 -34.40
CA ASP A 48 14.53 -11.20 -34.07
C ASP A 48 14.87 -10.06 -33.10
N GLN A 49 13.89 -9.32 -32.55
CA GLN A 49 14.21 -8.34 -31.50
C GLN A 49 14.29 -9.00 -30.12
N LYS A 50 15.52 -9.30 -29.66
CA LYS A 50 15.78 -9.61 -28.26
C LYS A 50 15.22 -8.49 -27.37
N PRO A 51 14.65 -8.79 -26.19
CA PRO A 51 14.13 -7.76 -25.29
C PRO A 51 15.25 -6.76 -24.96
N PRO A 52 15.00 -5.44 -25.03
CA PRO A 52 16.02 -4.41 -24.79
C PRO A 52 16.43 -4.28 -23.32
N PHE A 53 15.89 -5.14 -22.45
CA PHE A 53 16.12 -5.10 -21.00
C PHE A 53 16.55 -6.46 -20.45
N ILE A 54 17.13 -6.41 -19.26
CA ILE A 54 17.35 -7.54 -18.36
C ILE A 54 16.62 -7.18 -17.06
N LEU A 55 15.77 -8.09 -16.60
CA LEU A 55 15.07 -7.99 -15.31
C LEU A 55 15.46 -9.17 -14.45
N GLU A 56 15.98 -8.90 -13.26
CA GLU A 56 16.37 -9.92 -12.29
C GLU A 56 15.70 -9.62 -10.95
N VAL A 57 15.15 -10.65 -10.30
CA VAL A 57 14.71 -10.54 -8.91
C VAL A 57 15.92 -10.75 -8.03
N LEU A 58 16.25 -9.75 -7.22
CA LEU A 58 17.40 -9.76 -6.33
C LEU A 58 17.05 -10.37 -4.97
N ASP A 59 15.92 -9.93 -4.41
CA ASP A 59 15.45 -10.36 -3.09
C ASP A 59 13.92 -10.19 -2.98
N ASP A 60 13.32 -10.90 -2.03
CA ASP A 60 11.91 -10.73 -1.69
C ASP A 60 11.68 -10.90 -0.17
N ALA A 61 10.76 -10.12 0.36
CA ALA A 61 10.46 -10.06 1.79
C ALA A 61 8.94 -10.05 2.02
N ASN A 62 8.49 -10.88 2.97
CA ASN A 62 7.10 -10.94 3.41
C ASN A 62 7.03 -10.77 4.92
N ASP A 63 6.42 -9.68 5.40
CA ASP A 63 6.22 -9.44 6.84
C ASP A 63 4.81 -9.86 7.34
N GLY A 64 3.98 -10.43 6.45
CA GLY A 64 2.60 -10.83 6.70
C GLY A 64 1.56 -9.73 6.47
N GLY A 65 1.98 -8.46 6.40
CA GLY A 65 1.14 -7.34 5.99
C GLY A 65 1.42 -6.93 4.53
N ARG A 66 2.69 -6.85 4.18
CA ARG A 66 3.21 -6.39 2.89
C ARG A 66 4.23 -7.38 2.34
N PHE A 67 4.18 -7.55 1.03
CA PHE A 67 5.12 -8.33 0.26
C PHE A 67 5.94 -7.36 -0.59
N LEU A 68 7.26 -7.43 -0.46
CA LEU A 68 8.23 -6.58 -1.13
C LEU A 68 9.07 -7.43 -2.07
N VAL A 69 9.32 -6.93 -3.28
CA VAL A 69 10.21 -7.56 -4.24
C VAL A 69 11.23 -6.53 -4.70
N LEU A 70 12.50 -6.81 -4.46
CA LEU A 70 13.62 -6.02 -4.96
C LEU A 70 14.03 -6.57 -6.32
N VAL A 71 14.00 -5.74 -7.35
CA VAL A 71 14.37 -6.12 -8.72
C VAL A 71 15.51 -5.24 -9.22
N SER A 72 16.41 -5.81 -10.03
CA SER A 72 17.35 -5.08 -10.86
C SER A 72 16.81 -4.99 -12.28
N LEU A 73 16.72 -3.78 -12.81
CA LEU A 73 16.41 -3.49 -14.19
C LEU A 73 17.64 -2.90 -14.87
N ARG A 74 18.10 -3.54 -15.95
CA ARG A 74 19.22 -3.05 -16.78
C ARG A 74 18.79 -2.89 -18.23
N ALA A 75 19.02 -1.70 -18.78
CA ALA A 75 18.79 -1.43 -20.20
C ALA A 75 20.01 -1.86 -21.02
N LYS A 76 19.79 -2.48 -22.19
CA LYS A 76 20.85 -2.85 -23.14
C LYS A 76 21.24 -1.71 -24.08
N THR A 77 20.45 -0.64 -24.08
CA THR A 77 20.64 0.61 -24.83
C THR A 77 19.91 1.70 -24.04
N ASN A 78 20.33 2.96 -24.17
CA ASN A 78 19.64 4.07 -23.51
C ASN A 78 18.14 4.07 -23.83
N TRP A 79 17.28 4.23 -22.82
CA TRP A 79 15.83 4.13 -22.97
C TRP A 79 15.07 5.08 -22.02
N PRO A 80 14.02 5.78 -22.50
CA PRO A 80 13.26 6.68 -21.63
C PRO A 80 12.46 5.92 -20.57
N ALA A 81 12.61 6.27 -19.29
CA ALA A 81 11.98 5.55 -18.17
C ALA A 81 10.45 5.51 -18.25
N GLN A 82 9.85 6.60 -18.76
CA GLN A 82 8.41 6.73 -18.99
C GLN A 82 7.83 5.74 -20.03
N GLU A 83 8.70 5.10 -20.82
CA GLU A 83 8.30 4.06 -21.76
C GLU A 83 8.52 2.65 -21.20
N ILE A 84 8.70 2.53 -19.90
CA ILE A 84 8.95 1.27 -19.22
C ILE A 84 8.02 1.19 -18.01
N GLY A 85 7.45 0.02 -17.78
CA GLY A 85 6.84 -0.22 -16.50
C GLY A 85 6.77 -1.67 -16.13
N LEU A 86 6.50 -1.87 -14.85
CA LEU A 86 6.54 -3.16 -14.19
C LEU A 86 5.15 -3.48 -13.68
N ARG A 87 4.83 -4.78 -13.62
CA ARG A 87 3.65 -5.26 -12.91
C ARG A 87 4.05 -6.35 -11.94
N LEU A 88 3.60 -6.20 -10.70
CA LEU A 88 3.67 -7.24 -9.68
C LEU A 88 2.30 -7.90 -9.57
N LEU A 89 2.26 -9.21 -9.81
CA LEU A 89 1.09 -10.05 -9.61
C LEU A 89 1.26 -10.86 -8.33
N GLY A 90 0.35 -10.70 -7.37
CA GLY A 90 0.25 -11.58 -6.21
C GLY A 90 -0.63 -12.79 -6.54
N LEU A 91 -0.14 -14.00 -6.25
CA LEU A 91 -0.81 -15.26 -6.58
C LEU A 91 -1.18 -16.04 -5.32
N HIS A 92 -2.40 -16.57 -5.27
CA HIS A 92 -2.83 -17.57 -4.30
C HIS A 92 -3.16 -18.87 -5.04
N GLU A 93 -2.40 -19.94 -4.79
CA GLU A 93 -2.60 -21.24 -5.45
C GLU A 93 -2.64 -21.13 -6.99
N GLY A 94 -1.78 -20.28 -7.55
CA GLY A 94 -1.68 -20.04 -9.00
C GLY A 94 -2.75 -19.12 -9.59
N LYS A 95 -3.65 -18.54 -8.79
CA LYS A 95 -4.63 -17.53 -9.22
C LYS A 95 -4.16 -16.14 -8.82
N ILE A 96 -4.33 -15.17 -9.71
CA ILE A 96 -4.06 -13.76 -9.41
C ILE A 96 -5.08 -13.26 -8.39
N VAL A 97 -4.60 -12.85 -7.22
CA VAL A 97 -5.40 -12.22 -6.15
C VAL A 97 -5.11 -10.73 -6.03
N GLU A 98 -3.89 -10.31 -6.38
CA GLU A 98 -3.46 -8.91 -6.35
C GLU A 98 -2.74 -8.52 -7.64
N ARG A 99 -2.84 -7.24 -8.00
CA ARG A 99 -2.18 -6.66 -9.17
C ARG A 99 -1.78 -5.22 -8.87
N ASN A 100 -0.49 -4.94 -8.96
CA ASN A 100 0.07 -3.60 -8.85
C ASN A 100 0.89 -3.30 -10.09
N GLU A 101 0.75 -2.09 -10.62
CA GLU A 101 1.42 -1.61 -11.82
C GLU A 101 2.27 -0.39 -11.43
N TYR A 102 3.49 -0.31 -11.95
CA TYR A 102 4.46 0.71 -11.59
C TYR A 102 5.08 1.32 -12.85
N SER A 103 5.07 2.65 -12.91
CA SER A 103 5.90 3.38 -13.87
C SER A 103 7.35 3.38 -13.38
N VAL A 104 8.30 3.01 -14.24
CA VAL A 104 9.73 3.07 -13.85
C VAL A 104 10.17 4.52 -13.63
N ALA A 105 9.63 5.48 -14.38
CA ALA A 105 9.92 6.90 -14.16
C ALA A 105 9.54 7.36 -12.74
N GLU A 106 8.37 6.94 -12.24
CA GLU A 106 7.90 7.28 -10.88
C GLU A 106 8.77 6.62 -9.80
N LEU A 107 9.17 5.36 -10.01
CA LEU A 107 10.03 4.64 -9.07
C LEU A 107 11.44 5.25 -8.97
N LEU A 108 11.92 5.92 -10.03
CA LEU A 108 13.23 6.59 -10.05
C LEU A 108 13.17 8.03 -9.51
N ASP A 109 12.05 8.74 -9.67
CA ASP A 109 11.86 10.12 -9.16
C ASP A 109 11.87 10.19 -7.63
N GLU A 110 11.45 9.12 -6.93
CA GLU A 110 11.66 9.00 -5.48
C GLU A 110 13.12 9.20 -5.05
N VAL A 111 14.07 9.03 -5.99
CA VAL A 111 15.51 9.15 -5.77
C VAL A 111 16.06 10.48 -6.34
N GLU A 112 15.73 10.90 -7.58
CA GLU A 112 16.32 12.10 -8.19
C GLU A 112 15.47 12.81 -9.31
N GLY A 113 14.52 13.67 -8.95
CA GLY A 113 14.07 14.81 -9.79
C GLY A 113 13.12 14.50 -10.98
N ASP A 114 12.81 15.57 -11.74
CA ASP A 114 11.70 15.63 -12.72
C ASP A 114 11.43 14.34 -13.53
N PRO A 115 10.29 13.65 -13.29
CA PRO A 115 10.01 12.32 -13.83
C PRO A 115 9.85 12.29 -15.35
N GLU A 116 9.54 13.42 -16.00
CA GLU A 116 9.31 13.47 -17.45
C GLU A 116 10.61 13.31 -18.27
N VAL A 117 11.79 13.41 -17.65
CA VAL A 117 13.08 13.38 -18.34
C VAL A 117 13.95 12.18 -17.93
N ALA A 118 13.47 11.31 -17.04
CA ALA A 118 14.24 10.16 -16.56
C ALA A 118 14.62 9.20 -17.72
N MET A 119 15.90 8.88 -17.82
CA MET A 119 16.50 8.01 -18.84
C MET A 119 17.24 6.87 -18.13
N LEU A 120 17.04 5.64 -18.57
CA LEU A 120 17.88 4.52 -18.17
C LEU A 120 19.10 4.48 -19.09
N GLU A 121 20.29 4.59 -18.52
CA GLU A 121 21.55 4.49 -19.22
C GLU A 121 21.91 3.04 -19.56
N GLU A 122 22.56 2.84 -20.70
CA GLU A 122 22.98 1.52 -21.16
C GLU A 122 23.93 0.84 -20.16
N GLY A 123 23.57 -0.38 -19.76
CA GLY A 123 24.40 -1.24 -18.92
C GLY A 123 24.35 -0.92 -17.42
N GLU A 124 23.66 0.15 -17.01
CA GLU A 124 23.47 0.50 -15.59
C GLU A 124 22.36 -0.35 -14.95
N ASP A 125 22.60 -0.78 -13.70
CA ASP A 125 21.64 -1.51 -12.90
C ASP A 125 20.82 -0.54 -12.05
N TYR A 126 19.50 -0.56 -12.24
CA TYR A 126 18.56 0.19 -11.42
C TYR A 126 17.86 -0.76 -10.46
N GLU A 127 18.09 -0.57 -9.17
CA GLU A 127 17.41 -1.33 -8.11
C GLU A 127 16.07 -0.68 -7.79
N LEU A 128 14.99 -1.44 -7.96
CA LEU A 128 13.62 -0.97 -7.80
C LEU A 128 12.88 -1.85 -6.79
N VAL A 129 12.10 -1.23 -5.90
CA VAL A 129 11.30 -1.94 -4.91
C VAL A 129 9.83 -1.94 -5.33
N LEU A 130 9.26 -3.13 -5.50
CA LEU A 130 7.85 -3.35 -5.79
C LEU A 130 7.14 -3.84 -4.53
N SER A 131 5.89 -3.43 -4.30
CA SER A 131 5.16 -3.81 -3.08
C SER A 131 3.68 -4.13 -3.29
N THR A 132 3.21 -5.25 -2.74
CA THR A 132 1.78 -5.58 -2.71
C THR A 132 1.34 -5.93 -1.29
N ASP A 133 0.04 -5.89 -1.02
CA ASP A 133 -0.50 -6.44 0.23
C ASP A 133 -0.29 -7.96 0.27
N ALA A 134 0.13 -8.48 1.43
CA ALA A 134 0.56 -9.87 1.58
C ALA A 134 -0.54 -10.85 2.04
N LYS A 135 -1.73 -10.35 2.41
CA LYS A 135 -2.73 -11.11 3.20
C LYS A 135 -3.14 -12.46 2.61
N GLU A 136 -3.00 -12.64 1.30
CA GLU A 136 -3.36 -13.89 0.60
C GLU A 136 -2.29 -14.34 -0.42
N VAL A 137 -1.16 -13.65 -0.50
CA VAL A 137 -0.14 -13.91 -1.53
C VAL A 137 0.75 -15.08 -1.09
N THR A 138 0.77 -16.15 -1.88
CA THR A 138 1.59 -17.35 -1.67
C THR A 138 2.73 -17.49 -2.69
N ASP A 139 2.57 -16.86 -3.85
CA ASP A 139 3.51 -16.86 -4.96
C ASP A 139 3.38 -15.51 -5.70
N TYR A 140 4.31 -15.17 -6.57
CA TYR A 140 4.26 -13.90 -7.30
C TYR A 140 4.85 -14.01 -8.70
N GLN A 141 4.50 -13.03 -9.53
CA GLN A 141 5.08 -12.88 -10.85
C GLN A 141 5.39 -11.40 -11.09
N VAL A 142 6.58 -11.12 -11.62
CA VAL A 142 6.96 -9.79 -12.10
C VAL A 142 6.95 -9.80 -13.61
N GLU A 143 6.21 -8.87 -14.20
CA GLU A 143 6.13 -8.64 -15.65
C GLU A 143 6.79 -7.29 -15.99
N LEU A 144 7.48 -7.22 -17.12
CA LEU A 144 8.10 -6.01 -17.65
C LEU A 144 7.46 -5.65 -18.99
N PHE A 145 7.05 -4.39 -19.12
CA PHE A 145 6.45 -3.79 -20.30
C PHE A 145 7.34 -2.66 -20.82
N TRP A 146 7.38 -2.47 -22.14
CA TRP A 146 8.13 -1.35 -22.72
C TRP A 146 7.50 -0.79 -24.00
N GLY A 147 7.94 0.41 -24.38
CA GLY A 147 7.52 1.11 -25.59
C GLY A 147 6.02 1.40 -25.59
N GLN A 148 5.35 1.09 -26.70
CA GLN A 148 3.92 1.37 -26.85
C GLN A 148 3.03 0.55 -25.91
N GLU A 149 3.47 -0.65 -25.51
CA GLU A 149 2.71 -1.49 -24.58
C GLU A 149 2.70 -0.86 -23.19
N ALA A 150 3.87 -0.48 -22.67
CA ALA A 150 3.98 0.28 -21.43
C ALA A 150 3.12 1.56 -21.53
N LYS A 151 3.30 2.37 -22.57
CA LYS A 151 2.48 3.57 -22.77
C LYS A 151 0.99 3.29 -22.72
N THR A 152 0.49 2.21 -23.34
CA THR A 152 -0.95 1.92 -23.33
C THR A 152 -1.44 1.43 -21.96
N LEU A 153 -0.59 0.70 -21.24
CA LEU A 153 -0.88 0.14 -19.94
C LEU A 153 -0.93 1.23 -18.88
N PHE A 154 0.03 2.17 -18.91
CA PHE A 154 0.14 3.28 -17.97
C PHE A 154 -0.63 4.54 -18.41
N ALA A 155 -0.85 4.77 -19.71
CA ALA A 155 -1.75 5.84 -20.17
C ALA A 155 -3.19 5.58 -19.74
N LYS A 156 -3.62 4.31 -19.55
CA LYS A 156 -4.95 4.05 -18.97
C LYS A 156 -5.09 4.52 -17.53
N ASN A 157 -3.99 4.65 -16.79
CA ASN A 157 -4.00 5.16 -15.43
C ASN A 157 -3.80 6.69 -15.41
N ALA A 158 -3.07 7.26 -16.37
CA ALA A 158 -2.90 8.71 -16.52
C ALA A 158 -4.09 9.43 -17.23
N GLU A 159 -4.77 8.76 -18.18
CA GLU A 159 -5.92 9.31 -18.92
C GLU A 159 -7.26 9.05 -18.23
N ARG A 160 -7.31 8.11 -17.30
CA ARG A 160 -8.40 8.03 -16.33
C ARG A 160 -8.03 8.97 -15.19
N GLY A 161 -8.11 10.28 -15.42
CA GLY A 161 -7.90 11.22 -14.33
C GLY A 161 -8.74 10.78 -13.14
N GLU A 162 -8.21 10.91 -11.93
CA GLU A 162 -8.80 10.26 -10.77
C GLU A 162 -9.79 11.18 -10.07
N LEU A 163 -10.68 10.60 -9.26
CA LEU A 163 -11.36 11.40 -8.25
C LEU A 163 -10.35 11.64 -7.13
N ARG A 164 -10.02 12.91 -6.88
CA ARG A 164 -9.04 13.31 -5.86
C ARG A 164 -9.71 14.08 -4.73
N LEU A 165 -9.11 14.00 -3.55
CA LEU A 165 -9.46 14.84 -2.40
C LEU A 165 -8.42 15.95 -2.25
N GLU A 166 -8.87 17.19 -2.36
CA GLU A 166 -8.05 18.36 -2.14
C GLU A 166 -8.54 19.16 -0.93
N ASN A 167 -7.70 20.07 -0.44
CA ASN A 167 -8.06 21.04 0.60
C ASN A 167 -8.69 20.42 1.87
N VAL A 168 -8.22 19.21 2.24
CA VAL A 168 -8.75 18.46 3.39
C VAL A 168 -8.46 19.18 4.70
N ARG A 169 -9.52 19.50 5.44
CA ARG A 169 -9.49 20.06 6.78
C ARG A 169 -10.30 19.18 7.71
N ILE A 170 -9.67 18.76 8.80
CA ILE A 170 -10.30 17.92 9.82
C ILE A 170 -10.30 18.72 11.11
N ALA A 171 -11.49 19.10 11.57
CA ALA A 171 -11.69 19.78 12.83
C ALA A 171 -12.38 18.83 13.81
N GLN A 172 -11.94 18.85 15.06
CA GLN A 172 -12.66 18.17 16.12
C GLN A 172 -13.78 19.07 16.65
N LEU A 173 -15.00 18.57 16.67
CA LEU A 173 -16.12 19.19 17.35
C LEU A 173 -16.34 18.52 18.70
N ARG A 174 -16.38 19.35 19.74
CA ARG A 174 -16.90 18.96 21.05
C ARG A 174 -18.34 19.43 21.12
N THR A 175 -19.28 18.54 20.82
CA THR A 175 -20.70 18.80 21.09
C THR A 175 -20.87 18.86 22.61
N GLY A 176 -21.38 19.99 23.11
CA GLY A 176 -21.48 20.24 24.55
C GLY A 176 -22.40 19.25 25.24
N CYS A 177 -21.84 18.21 25.84
CA CYS A 177 -22.62 17.26 26.63
C CYS A 177 -22.63 17.70 28.10
N PRO A 178 -23.82 17.90 28.69
CA PRO A 178 -23.96 18.13 30.13
C PRO A 178 -23.83 16.85 30.99
N GLY A 179 -23.17 15.79 30.50
CA GLY A 179 -23.07 14.47 31.15
C GLY A 179 -21.88 13.62 30.70
N ALA A 180 -21.69 12.44 31.33
CA ALA A 180 -20.47 11.63 31.30
C ALA A 180 -20.16 10.87 29.98
N GLU A 181 -21.02 10.95 28.96
CA GLU A 181 -20.81 10.29 27.67
C GLU A 181 -20.70 11.34 26.57
N CYS A 182 -19.52 11.97 26.46
CA CYS A 182 -19.16 12.79 25.32
C CYS A 182 -18.77 11.89 24.15
N VAL A 183 -19.49 11.99 23.03
CA VAL A 183 -19.03 11.48 21.73
C VAL A 183 -18.33 12.63 21.03
N ALA A 184 -17.01 12.56 20.88
CA ALA A 184 -16.30 13.51 20.03
C ALA A 184 -16.68 13.27 18.57
N GLN A 185 -16.84 14.35 17.80
CA GLN A 185 -17.12 14.27 16.37
C GLN A 185 -15.97 14.90 15.58
N PHE A 186 -15.71 14.36 14.40
CA PHE A 186 -14.84 14.96 13.40
C PHE A 186 -15.69 15.66 12.34
N GLN A 187 -15.47 16.96 12.18
CA GLN A 187 -15.91 17.70 11.01
C GLN A 187 -14.82 17.64 9.96
N ILE A 188 -15.13 16.97 8.85
CA ILE A 188 -14.24 16.85 7.69
C ILE A 188 -14.77 17.76 6.60
N GLU A 189 -13.96 18.70 6.15
CA GLU A 189 -14.20 19.53 4.98
C GLU A 189 -13.14 19.20 3.93
N ALA A 190 -13.54 18.97 2.69
CA ALA A 190 -12.62 18.68 1.59
C ALA A 190 -13.25 19.11 0.27
N GLU A 191 -12.46 19.14 -0.79
CA GLU A 191 -12.93 19.31 -2.15
C GLU A 191 -12.69 18.00 -2.93
N LEU A 192 -13.75 17.46 -3.52
CA LEU A 192 -13.66 16.35 -4.46
C LEU A 192 -13.41 16.92 -5.86
N LEU A 193 -12.24 16.66 -6.42
CA LEU A 193 -11.90 17.04 -7.79
C LEU A 193 -12.04 15.82 -8.71
N ASN A 194 -12.90 15.92 -9.71
CA ASN A 194 -13.02 14.90 -10.74
C ASN A 194 -12.06 15.21 -11.89
N GLU A 195 -10.92 14.52 -11.93
CA GLU A 195 -10.00 14.63 -13.08
C GLU A 195 -10.37 13.64 -14.20
N THR A 196 -11.37 12.77 -13.98
CA THR A 196 -11.84 11.85 -15.03
C THR A 196 -12.52 12.62 -16.17
N GLN A 197 -12.60 11.99 -17.34
CA GLN A 197 -13.40 12.48 -18.48
C GLN A 197 -14.89 12.10 -18.38
N ALA A 198 -15.31 11.46 -17.29
CA ALA A 198 -16.69 10.98 -17.08
C ALA A 198 -17.40 11.75 -15.96
N LEU A 199 -18.74 11.80 -16.01
CA LEU A 199 -19.56 12.29 -14.90
C LEU A 199 -19.50 11.27 -13.75
N ILE A 200 -19.23 11.74 -12.52
CA ILE A 200 -19.25 10.90 -11.32
C ILE A 200 -20.52 11.21 -10.51
N ASP A 201 -21.45 10.26 -10.47
CA ASP A 201 -22.74 10.43 -9.79
C ASP A 201 -22.75 9.98 -8.33
N GLU A 202 -21.87 9.06 -7.95
CA GLU A 202 -21.76 8.53 -6.60
C GLU A 202 -20.30 8.21 -6.32
N THR A 203 -19.86 8.30 -5.06
CA THR A 203 -18.58 7.72 -4.64
C THR A 203 -18.66 7.19 -3.21
N VAL A 204 -17.67 6.41 -2.80
CA VAL A 204 -17.52 5.97 -1.41
C VAL A 204 -16.23 6.53 -0.86
N LEU A 205 -16.37 7.33 0.21
CA LEU A 205 -15.25 7.75 1.02
C LEU A 205 -15.01 6.69 2.10
N LEU A 206 -13.81 6.12 2.10
CA LEU A 206 -13.34 5.25 3.18
C LEU A 206 -12.62 6.11 4.23
N ILE A 207 -13.07 5.98 5.48
CA ILE A 207 -12.42 6.60 6.65
C ILE A 207 -11.81 5.50 7.51
N ARG A 208 -10.51 5.61 7.75
CA ARG A 208 -9.75 4.77 8.68
C ARG A 208 -9.33 5.59 9.88
N PHE A 209 -9.29 4.97 11.05
CA PHE A 209 -8.87 5.65 12.28
C PHE A 209 -7.53 5.13 12.75
N PHE A 210 -6.62 6.05 13.08
CA PHE A 210 -5.30 5.73 13.61
C PHE A 210 -5.17 6.26 15.01
N ASP A 211 -4.66 5.45 15.93
CA ASP A 211 -4.36 5.88 17.29
C ASP A 211 -3.27 6.96 17.27
N THR A 212 -3.55 8.11 17.88
CA THR A 212 -2.67 9.29 17.83
C THR A 212 -1.36 9.11 18.59
N ILE A 213 -1.30 8.17 19.53
CA ILE A 213 -0.11 7.90 20.36
C ILE A 213 0.75 6.82 19.70
N THR A 214 0.12 5.73 19.26
CA THR A 214 0.82 4.54 18.75
C THR A 214 0.95 4.53 17.23
N GLY A 215 0.14 5.32 16.51
CA GLY A 215 0.08 5.32 15.05
C GLY A 215 -0.52 4.03 14.45
N VAL A 216 -1.03 3.12 15.28
CA VAL A 216 -1.60 1.84 14.82
C VAL A 216 -2.99 2.08 14.22
N GLN A 217 -3.25 1.50 13.05
CA GLN A 217 -4.56 1.53 12.42
C GLN A 217 -5.54 0.68 13.23
N MET A 218 -6.71 1.25 13.53
CA MET A 218 -7.81 0.51 14.13
C MET A 218 -8.44 -0.43 13.09
N THR A 219 -8.96 -1.57 13.56
CA THR A 219 -9.70 -2.52 12.71
C THR A 219 -11.04 -1.94 12.19
N HIS A 220 -11.49 -0.83 12.78
CA HIS A 220 -12.72 -0.17 12.38
C HIS A 220 -12.49 0.73 11.16
N GLU A 221 -13.22 0.42 10.09
CA GLU A 221 -13.29 1.22 8.88
C GLU A 221 -14.73 1.71 8.68
N GLU A 222 -14.90 2.97 8.34
CA GLU A 222 -16.19 3.55 8.02
C GLU A 222 -16.28 3.87 6.53
N ARG A 223 -17.38 3.48 5.89
CA ARG A 223 -17.65 3.73 4.48
C ARG A 223 -18.79 4.71 4.36
N VAL A 224 -18.50 5.92 3.89
CA VAL A 224 -19.48 6.97 3.70
C VAL A 224 -19.80 7.10 2.22
N SER A 225 -21.03 6.73 1.84
CA SER A 225 -21.51 6.93 0.47
C SER A 225 -21.85 8.41 0.26
N LEU A 226 -21.18 9.04 -0.70
CA LEU A 226 -21.45 10.39 -1.14
C LEU A 226 -22.40 10.29 -2.34
N GLY A 227 -23.69 10.20 -2.06
CA GLY A 227 -24.72 10.03 -3.10
C GLY A 227 -25.00 11.32 -3.88
N LYS A 228 -25.36 11.18 -5.17
CA LYS A 228 -25.75 12.26 -6.10
C LYS A 228 -24.73 13.40 -6.14
N LEU A 229 -23.49 13.05 -6.45
CA LEU A 229 -22.41 13.99 -6.69
C LEU A 229 -22.63 14.81 -7.95
N GLY A 230 -23.06 14.18 -9.05
CA GLY A 230 -23.20 14.86 -10.35
C GLY A 230 -21.95 15.67 -10.70
N LEU A 231 -20.77 15.12 -10.40
CA LEU A 231 -19.50 15.83 -10.49
C LEU A 231 -18.97 15.70 -11.91
N GLU A 232 -19.08 16.77 -12.69
CA GLU A 232 -18.61 16.82 -14.08
C GLU A 232 -17.08 16.71 -14.17
N PRO A 233 -16.53 16.30 -15.33
CA PRO A 233 -15.10 16.35 -15.61
C PRO A 233 -14.48 17.71 -15.28
N GLU A 234 -13.29 17.69 -14.70
CA GLU A 234 -12.49 18.86 -14.29
C GLU A 234 -13.20 19.81 -13.31
N ARG A 235 -14.26 19.34 -12.63
CA ARG A 235 -14.97 20.11 -11.59
C ARG A 235 -14.61 19.63 -10.20
N ALA A 236 -14.52 20.61 -9.30
CA ALA A 236 -14.41 20.38 -7.88
C ALA A 236 -15.77 20.58 -7.18
N ARG A 237 -16.05 19.77 -6.15
CA ARG A 237 -17.19 19.92 -5.26
C ARG A 237 -16.76 19.82 -3.80
N ALA A 238 -17.06 20.87 -3.05
CA ALA A 238 -16.86 20.84 -1.61
C ALA A 238 -17.78 19.80 -0.94
N ILE A 239 -17.21 19.02 -0.04
CA ILE A 239 -17.91 18.10 0.83
C ILE A 239 -17.67 18.49 2.29
N ARG A 240 -18.70 18.27 3.12
CA ARG A 240 -18.62 18.43 4.56
C ARG A 240 -19.28 17.23 5.22
N LEU A 241 -18.51 16.52 6.02
CA LEU A 241 -18.94 15.32 6.73
C LEU A 241 -18.80 15.54 8.24
N LEU A 242 -19.73 14.95 8.99
CA LEU A 242 -19.65 14.83 10.44
C LEU A 242 -19.58 13.34 10.74
N ILE A 243 -18.52 12.94 11.42
CA ILE A 243 -18.21 11.55 11.71
C ILE A 243 -18.00 11.39 13.21
N ASP A 244 -18.61 10.39 13.82
CA ASP A 244 -18.42 10.12 15.24
C ASP A 244 -17.05 9.45 15.47
N SER A 245 -16.36 9.85 16.54
CA SER A 245 -15.12 9.17 16.95
C SER A 245 -15.45 7.78 17.50
N PRO A 246 -14.73 6.72 17.09
CA PRO A 246 -15.03 5.36 17.53
C PRO A 246 -14.77 5.13 19.03
N SER A 247 -13.90 5.93 19.65
CA SER A 247 -13.80 6.02 21.11
C SER A 247 -13.22 7.37 21.53
N ASN A 248 -13.48 7.75 22.79
CA ASN A 248 -12.95 8.95 23.41
C ASN A 248 -12.20 8.55 24.69
N ASP A 249 -11.24 9.36 25.12
CA ASP A 249 -10.73 9.25 26.49
C ASP A 249 -11.75 9.76 27.50
N ASP A 250 -11.43 9.56 28.79
CA ASP A 250 -12.28 9.99 29.91
C ASP A 250 -12.47 11.51 29.95
N GLU A 251 -11.68 12.27 29.18
CA GLU A 251 -11.75 13.73 29.05
C GLU A 251 -12.52 14.18 27.78
N GLY A 252 -13.05 13.25 26.99
CA GLY A 252 -13.76 13.54 25.75
C GLY A 252 -12.83 14.02 24.61
N THR A 253 -11.54 13.76 24.72
CA THR A 253 -10.56 13.98 23.65
C THR A 253 -10.51 12.72 22.77
N PRO A 254 -10.44 12.86 21.44
CA PRO A 254 -10.45 11.73 20.54
C PRO A 254 -9.06 11.09 20.62
N LYS A 255 -9.02 9.78 20.87
CA LYS A 255 -7.75 9.03 20.83
C LYS A 255 -7.24 8.84 19.41
N TYR A 256 -8.09 9.08 18.41
CA TYR A 256 -7.83 8.71 17.03
C TYR A 256 -7.81 9.91 16.09
N ARG A 257 -7.09 9.75 14.98
CA ARG A 257 -7.12 10.65 13.84
C ARG A 257 -7.71 9.92 12.62
N PRO A 258 -8.68 10.51 11.91
CA PRO A 258 -9.17 9.92 10.68
C PRO A 258 -8.18 10.13 9.53
N GLN A 259 -8.03 9.11 8.70
CA GLN A 259 -7.39 9.14 7.39
C GLN A 259 -8.45 8.85 6.34
N LEU A 260 -8.44 9.63 5.26
CA LEU A 260 -9.41 9.54 4.18
C LEU A 260 -8.80 8.84 2.97
N SER A 261 -9.58 7.99 2.32
CA SER A 261 -9.22 7.39 1.03
C SER A 261 -10.49 7.29 0.17
N LEU A 262 -10.37 7.62 -1.11
CA LEU A 262 -11.46 7.38 -2.06
C LEU A 262 -11.37 5.95 -2.56
N LEU A 263 -12.50 5.26 -2.62
CA LEU A 263 -12.57 3.97 -3.28
C LEU A 263 -12.93 4.21 -4.75
N ALA A 264 -12.07 3.72 -5.65
CA ALA A 264 -12.32 3.77 -7.08
C ALA A 264 -13.69 3.15 -7.40
N LEU A 265 -14.48 3.88 -8.18
CA LEU A 265 -15.78 3.39 -8.64
C LEU A 265 -15.60 2.64 -9.95
N LYS A 266 -16.45 1.64 -10.14
CA LYS A 266 -16.62 0.97 -11.43
C LYS A 266 -17.62 1.72 -12.28
#